data_AF-A0ABD5J108-F1
#
_entry.id   AF-A0ABD5J108-F1
#
_cell.length_a   1.000
_cell.length_b   1.000
_cell.length_c   1.000
_cell.angle_alpha   90.00
_cell.angle_beta   90.00
_cell.angle_gamma   90.00
#
_symmetry.space_group_name_H-M   'P 1'
#
loop_
_entity.id
_entity.type
_entity.pdbx_description
1 polymer ?
#
loop_
_entity_poly.entity_id
_entity_poly.type
_entity_poly.pdbx_seq_one_letter_code
_entity_poly.pdbx_strand_id
1 'polypeptide(L)'
;MLAKTCAAPLLKRFGQKAVPVIVSKAKKLLSKFQKDYIITFNDGNSIIKIRKRNGKKGDGDTRIFSLDYHKIWLFDKNGKKKKKDVWHYHLGDPNIHYVFGWSLEKGWRPRDTGKSKYIIVR
;
A
#
# COMPACT_ATOMS: atom_id res chain seq x y z
N MET A 1 2.42 -3.01 -12.10
CA MET A 1 2.09 -4.39 -12.53
C MET A 1 2.07 -5.38 -11.35
N LEU A 2 3.11 -5.48 -10.51
CA LEU A 2 3.22 -6.40 -9.35
C LEU A 2 2.02 -6.43 -8.37
N ALA A 3 1.46 -5.26 -8.04
CA ALA A 3 0.32 -5.17 -7.12
C ALA A 3 -0.96 -5.81 -7.69
N LYS A 4 -1.19 -5.70 -9.00
CA LYS A 4 -2.39 -6.22 -9.68
C LYS A 4 -2.29 -7.71 -10.04
N THR A 5 -1.11 -8.21 -10.40
CA THR A 5 -0.98 -9.56 -10.98
C THR A 5 -0.67 -10.67 -9.97
N CYS A 6 -0.02 -10.37 -8.84
CA CYS A 6 0.40 -11.43 -7.89
C CYS A 6 -0.03 -11.18 -6.44
N ALA A 7 0.08 -9.95 -5.94
CA ALA A 7 -0.19 -9.66 -4.53
C ALA A 7 -1.69 -9.57 -4.23
N ALA A 8 -2.45 -8.76 -4.98
CA ALA A 8 -3.87 -8.53 -4.68
C ALA A 8 -4.75 -9.79 -4.64
N PRO A 9 -4.64 -10.77 -5.57
CA PRO A 9 -5.45 -11.99 -5.49
C PRO A 9 -5.14 -12.83 -4.24
N LEU A 10 -3.85 -12.97 -3.89
CA LEU A 10 -3.43 -13.71 -2.71
C LEU A 10 -3.86 -13.01 -1.41
N LEU A 11 -3.71 -11.67 -1.34
CA LEU A 11 -4.16 -10.87 -0.21
C LEU A 11 -5.68 -10.89 -0.07
N LYS A 12 -6.44 -10.87 -1.17
CA LYS A 12 -7.90 -10.98 -1.14
C LYS A 12 -8.35 -12.31 -0.55
N ARG A 13 -7.67 -13.42 -0.90
CA ARG A 13 -8.04 -14.77 -0.45
C ARG A 13 -7.54 -15.09 0.96
N PHE A 14 -6.33 -14.68 1.31
CA PHE A 14 -5.66 -15.13 2.54
C PHE A 14 -5.29 -14.00 3.50
N GLY A 15 -5.53 -12.74 3.14
CA GLY A 15 -5.19 -11.57 3.95
C GLY A 15 -3.71 -11.55 4.32
N GLN A 16 -3.44 -11.25 5.59
CA GLN A 16 -2.08 -11.19 6.13
C GLN A 16 -1.33 -12.53 6.04
N LYS A 17 -2.02 -13.68 5.98
CA LYS A 17 -1.36 -15.00 5.84
C LYS A 17 -0.61 -15.13 4.51
N ALA A 18 -0.96 -14.35 3.49
CA ALA A 18 -0.23 -14.32 2.22
C ALA A 18 1.05 -13.46 2.26
N VAL A 19 1.26 -12.63 3.30
CA VAL A 19 2.40 -11.70 3.39
C VAL A 19 3.75 -12.40 3.25
N PRO A 20 4.04 -13.52 3.96
CA PRO A 20 5.34 -14.19 3.83
C PRO A 20 5.62 -14.65 2.39
N VAL A 21 4.60 -15.17 1.69
CA VAL A 21 4.70 -15.62 0.30
C VAL A 21 4.95 -14.43 -0.64
N ILE A 22 4.23 -13.33 -0.45
CA ILE A 22 4.37 -12.11 -1.25
C ILE A 22 5.75 -11.50 -1.06
N VAL A 23 6.22 -11.38 0.19
CA VAL A 23 7.57 -10.86 0.50
C VAL A 23 8.64 -11.76 -0.11
N SER A 24 8.52 -13.09 0.02
CA SER A 24 9.48 -14.02 -0.58
C SER A 24 9.56 -13.88 -2.10
N LYS A 25 8.41 -13.81 -2.79
CA LYS A 25 8.37 -13.58 -4.25
C LYS A 25 8.93 -12.21 -4.62
N ALA A 26 8.60 -11.17 -3.87
CA ALA A 26 9.08 -9.82 -4.12
C ALA A 26 10.59 -9.70 -3.92
N LYS A 27 11.16 -10.33 -2.89
CA LYS A 27 12.63 -10.40 -2.69
C LYS A 27 13.34 -10.98 -3.90
N LYS A 28 12.83 -12.08 -4.46
CA LYS A 28 13.39 -12.71 -5.67
C LYS A 28 13.27 -11.82 -6.90
N LEU A 29 12.11 -11.22 -7.13
CA LEU A 29 11.85 -10.39 -8.31
C LEU A 29 12.59 -9.04 -8.27
N LEU A 30 12.74 -8.47 -7.07
CA LEU A 30 13.27 -7.13 -6.89
C LEU A 30 14.77 -7.09 -6.57
N SER A 31 15.41 -8.23 -6.31
CA SER A 31 16.85 -8.33 -5.99
C SER A 31 17.73 -7.61 -7.02
N LYS A 32 17.44 -7.79 -8.31
CA LYS A 32 18.19 -7.16 -9.40
C LYS A 32 18.13 -5.63 -9.42
N PHE A 33 17.13 -5.03 -8.76
CA PHE A 33 16.93 -3.59 -8.71
C PHE A 33 17.51 -2.95 -7.45
N GLN A 34 18.14 -3.72 -6.56
CA GLN A 34 18.68 -3.21 -5.29
C GLN A 34 19.85 -2.24 -5.46
N LYS A 35 20.53 -2.23 -6.61
CA LYS A 35 21.58 -1.25 -6.91
C LYS A 35 20.99 0.16 -7.03
N ASP A 36 19.87 0.31 -7.73
CA ASP A 36 19.28 1.61 -8.04
C ASP A 36 18.27 2.10 -6.97
N TYR A 37 17.70 1.15 -6.23
CA TYR A 37 16.63 1.42 -5.28
C TYR A 37 16.96 0.87 -3.89
N ILE A 38 16.42 1.53 -2.87
CA ILE A 38 16.35 0.96 -1.52
C ILE A 38 14.99 0.28 -1.40
N ILE A 39 15.02 -1.03 -1.20
CA ILE A 39 13.83 -1.87 -1.08
C ILE A 39 13.80 -2.43 0.34
N THR A 40 12.80 -2.03 1.12
CA THR A 40 12.56 -2.58 2.47
C THR A 40 11.31 -3.45 2.46
N PHE A 41 11.32 -4.45 3.34
CA PHE A 41 10.23 -5.42 3.50
C PHE A 41 9.83 -5.45 4.97
N ASN A 42 8.53 -5.50 5.24
CA ASN A 42 7.96 -5.48 6.60
C ASN A 42 8.49 -4.30 7.46
N ASP A 43 8.42 -3.10 6.90
CA ASP A 43 8.89 -1.86 7.52
C ASP A 43 7.69 -1.02 8.00
N GLY A 44 7.37 -1.17 9.30
CA GLY A 44 6.17 -0.61 9.91
C GLY A 44 4.91 -1.15 9.24
N ASN A 45 4.09 -0.25 8.68
CA ASN A 45 2.85 -0.60 7.97
C ASN A 45 3.08 -1.06 6.52
N SER A 46 4.30 -0.90 6.00
CA SER A 46 4.64 -1.26 4.62
C SER A 46 5.15 -2.69 4.54
N ILE A 47 4.42 -3.53 3.82
CA ILE A 47 4.86 -4.90 3.51
C ILE A 47 6.03 -4.88 2.52
N ILE A 48 5.94 -3.99 1.52
CA ILE A 48 7.01 -3.70 0.57
C ILE A 48 7.09 -2.19 0.44
N LYS A 49 8.29 -1.62 0.53
CA LYS A 49 8.54 -0.20 0.28
C LYS A 49 9.76 -0.05 -0.61
N ILE A 50 9.62 0.75 -1.66
CA ILE A 50 10.65 1.00 -2.66
C ILE A 50 10.85 2.51 -2.76
N ARG A 51 12.08 2.97 -2.54
CA ARG A 51 12.48 4.38 -2.68
C ARG A 51 13.72 4.51 -3.55
N LYS A 52 13.90 5.67 -4.18
CA LYS A 52 15.15 5.96 -4.90
C LYS A 52 16.34 5.95 -3.93
N ARG A 53 17.46 5.34 -4.33
CA ARG A 53 18.66 5.32 -3.49
C ARG A 53 19.30 6.71 -3.36
N ASN A 54 19.32 7.47 -4.46
CA ASN A 54 19.96 8.78 -4.54
C ASN A 54 18.93 9.93 -4.44
N GLY A 55 17.91 9.81 -3.59
CA GLY A 55 17.07 10.96 -3.26
C GLY A 55 17.91 12.03 -2.56
N LYS A 56 17.81 13.29 -2.97
CA LYS A 56 18.57 14.38 -2.33
C LYS A 56 17.99 14.65 -0.94
N LYS A 57 18.85 15.00 0.01
CA LYS A 57 18.45 15.39 1.35
C LYS A 57 17.59 16.66 1.25
N GLY A 58 16.29 16.55 1.58
CA GLY A 58 15.30 17.62 1.37
C GLY A 58 14.15 17.24 0.44
N ASP A 59 14.27 16.14 -0.33
CA ASP A 59 13.27 15.73 -1.34
C ASP A 59 11.94 15.18 -0.76
N GLY A 60 11.74 15.18 0.55
CA GLY A 60 10.55 14.57 1.19
C GLY A 60 10.54 13.04 1.10
N ASP A 61 9.34 12.41 1.12
CA ASP A 61 9.21 10.95 0.98
C ASP A 61 9.48 10.53 -0.47
N THR A 62 10.67 9.99 -0.73
CA THR A 62 11.15 9.57 -2.07
C THR A 62 10.63 8.20 -2.52
N ARG A 63 9.55 7.75 -1.91
CA ARG A 63 8.89 6.46 -2.18
C ARG A 63 8.30 6.44 -3.57
N ILE A 64 8.74 5.45 -4.35
CA ILE A 64 8.22 5.18 -5.69
C ILE A 64 7.01 4.26 -5.60
N PHE A 65 7.06 3.31 -4.66
CA PHE A 65 6.00 2.34 -4.44
C PHE A 65 6.02 1.88 -3.00
N SER A 66 4.83 1.66 -2.43
CA SER A 66 4.70 0.76 -1.28
C SER A 66 3.40 0.00 -1.35
N LEU A 67 3.42 -1.22 -0.79
CA LEU A 67 2.23 -2.02 -0.51
C LEU A 67 2.06 -2.04 1.00
N ASP A 68 0.90 -1.62 1.48
CA ASP A 68 0.67 -1.30 2.87
C ASP A 68 -0.60 -1.96 3.41
N TYR A 69 -0.57 -2.24 4.71
CA TYR A 69 -1.72 -2.67 5.49
C TYR A 69 -1.78 -1.86 6.77
N HIS A 70 -2.72 -0.91 6.86
CA HIS A 70 -2.87 -0.07 8.05
C HIS A 70 -4.28 0.46 8.26
N LYS A 71 -4.52 0.96 9.48
CA LYS A 71 -5.79 1.57 9.89
C LYS A 71 -6.03 2.94 9.23
N ILE A 72 -7.06 3.04 8.41
CA ILE A 72 -7.58 4.32 7.90
C ILE A 72 -8.96 4.62 8.47
N TRP A 73 -9.34 5.90 8.43
CA TRP A 73 -10.70 6.32 8.74
C TRP A 73 -11.63 6.02 7.58
N LEU A 74 -12.69 5.28 7.86
CA LEU A 74 -13.79 5.01 6.95
C LEU A 74 -15.06 5.67 7.46
N PHE A 75 -15.92 6.04 6.52
CA PHE A 75 -17.19 6.70 6.75
C PHE A 75 -18.31 5.90 6.07
N ASP A 76 -19.43 5.74 6.75
CA ASP A 76 -20.66 5.24 6.13
C ASP A 76 -21.46 6.38 5.48
N LYS A 77 -22.60 6.04 4.87
CA LYS A 77 -23.51 7.00 4.23
C LYS A 77 -24.11 8.03 5.20
N ASN A 78 -24.14 7.72 6.50
CA ASN A 78 -24.67 8.60 7.55
C ASN A 78 -23.57 9.45 8.21
N GLY A 79 -22.33 9.35 7.73
CA GLY A 79 -21.18 10.08 8.29
C GLY A 79 -20.57 9.44 9.54
N LYS A 80 -21.02 8.23 9.95
CA LYS A 80 -20.40 7.51 11.07
C LYS A 80 -18.97 7.15 10.69
N LYS A 81 -18.04 7.48 11.58
CA LYS A 81 -16.60 7.29 11.38
C LYS A 81 -16.09 6.07 12.14
N LYS A 82 -15.28 5.22 11.51
CA LYS A 82 -14.55 4.12 12.18
C LYS A 82 -13.15 3.93 11.62
N LYS A 83 -12.20 3.46 12.46
CA LYS A 83 -10.89 3.00 11.96
C LYS A 83 -10.98 1.54 11.54
N LYS A 84 -10.44 1.21 10.38
CA LYS A 84 -10.30 -0.19 9.93
C LYS A 84 -9.00 -0.37 9.18
N ASP A 85 -8.35 -1.51 9.38
CA ASP A 85 -7.22 -1.92 8.57
C ASP A 85 -7.68 -2.20 7.14
N VAL A 86 -6.97 -1.61 6.18
CA VAL A 86 -7.24 -1.80 4.76
C VAL A 86 -5.95 -2.06 4.01
N TRP A 87 -6.06 -2.83 2.93
CA TRP A 87 -4.97 -2.97 1.98
C TRP A 87 -5.00 -1.79 1.03
N HIS A 88 -3.84 -1.19 0.80
CA HIS A 88 -3.66 -0.17 -0.23
C HIS A 88 -2.21 -0.16 -0.70
N TYR A 89 -1.95 0.62 -1.74
CA TYR A 89 -0.60 0.89 -2.19
C TYR A 89 -0.42 2.37 -2.53
N HIS A 90 0.83 2.81 -2.52
CA HIS A 90 1.25 4.12 -3.02
C HIS A 90 2.02 3.95 -4.32
N LEU A 91 1.93 4.95 -5.19
CA LEU A 91 2.67 4.99 -6.45
C LEU A 91 3.11 6.42 -6.74
N GLY A 92 4.39 6.71 -6.49
CA GLY A 92 5.02 8.03 -6.65
C GLY A 92 4.63 9.04 -5.56
N ASP A 93 3.33 9.30 -5.38
CA ASP A 93 2.83 10.24 -4.38
C ASP A 93 2.43 9.51 -3.08
N PRO A 94 3.09 9.81 -1.93
CA PRO A 94 2.74 9.21 -0.63
C PRO A 94 1.38 9.67 -0.09
N ASN A 95 0.80 10.76 -0.61
CA ASN A 95 -0.50 11.26 -0.18
C ASN A 95 -1.67 10.62 -0.93
N ILE A 96 -1.40 9.90 -2.03
CA ILE A 96 -2.42 9.17 -2.79
C ILE A 96 -2.42 7.70 -2.37
N HIS A 97 -3.52 7.27 -1.76
CA HIS A 97 -3.74 5.89 -1.34
C HIS A 97 -4.64 5.17 -2.35
N TYR A 98 -4.08 4.21 -3.08
CA TYR A 98 -4.84 3.33 -3.94
C TYR A 98 -5.39 2.15 -3.13
N VAL A 99 -6.60 2.29 -2.60
CA VAL A 99 -7.23 1.35 -1.67
C VAL A 99 -7.89 0.21 -2.43
N PHE A 100 -7.59 -1.03 -2.05
CA PHE A 100 -8.24 -2.19 -2.64
C PHE A 100 -9.68 -2.31 -2.16
N GLY A 101 -10.64 -2.18 -3.08
CA GLY A 101 -12.07 -2.15 -2.77
C GLY A 101 -12.57 -3.40 -2.06
N TRP A 102 -12.00 -4.57 -2.36
CA TRP A 102 -12.33 -5.83 -1.67
C TRP A 102 -11.90 -5.87 -0.20
N SER A 103 -10.99 -4.97 0.22
CA SER A 103 -10.58 -4.85 1.63
C SER A 103 -11.49 -3.91 2.43
N LEU A 104 -12.39 -3.19 1.76
CA LEU A 104 -13.35 -2.30 2.40
C LEU A 104 -14.57 -3.09 2.90
N GLU A 105 -15.11 -2.62 4.01
CA GLU A 105 -16.41 -3.11 4.47
C GLU A 105 -17.53 -2.56 3.59
N LYS A 106 -18.55 -3.38 3.32
CA LYS A 106 -19.70 -2.97 2.51
C LYS A 106 -20.37 -1.74 3.13
N GLY A 107 -20.53 -0.69 2.33
CA GLY A 107 -21.15 0.58 2.77
C GLY A 107 -20.19 1.57 3.44
N TRP A 108 -18.90 1.22 3.59
CA TRP A 108 -17.89 2.09 4.19
C TRP A 108 -16.85 2.53 3.16
N ARG A 109 -16.49 3.81 3.16
CA ARG A 109 -15.48 4.36 2.24
C ARG A 109 -14.52 5.31 2.94
N PRO A 110 -13.26 5.40 2.50
CA PRO A 110 -12.39 6.49 2.92
C PRO A 110 -12.92 7.83 2.40
N ARG A 111 -12.51 8.92 3.05
CA ARG A 111 -12.79 10.28 2.60
C ARG A 111 -11.48 11.00 2.39
N ASP A 112 -11.39 11.73 1.28
CA ASP A 112 -10.27 12.62 1.02
C ASP A 112 -10.15 13.68 2.12
N THR A 113 -8.92 13.98 2.48
CA THR A 113 -8.56 15.07 3.37
C THR A 113 -7.64 16.01 2.59
N GLY A 114 -7.47 17.25 3.04
CA GLY A 114 -6.48 18.15 2.43
C GLY A 114 -5.04 17.60 2.45
N LYS A 115 -4.77 16.50 3.17
CA LYS A 115 -3.46 15.83 3.26
C LYS A 115 -3.41 14.47 2.54
N SER A 116 -4.54 13.84 2.26
CA SER A 116 -4.57 12.46 1.72
C SER A 116 -5.75 12.27 0.79
N LYS A 117 -5.48 11.70 -0.38
CA LYS A 117 -6.46 11.35 -1.40
C LYS A 117 -6.59 9.84 -1.51
N TYR A 118 -7.81 9.34 -1.66
CA TYR A 118 -8.09 7.90 -1.72
C TYR A 118 -8.73 7.52 -3.06
N ILE A 119 -8.10 6.57 -3.75
CA ILE A 119 -8.58 6.02 -5.02
C ILE A 119 -8.95 4.56 -4.79
N ILE A 120 -10.23 4.21 -4.91
CA ILE A 120 -10.68 2.83 -4.76
C ILE A 120 -10.40 2.06 -6.05
N VAL A 121 -9.55 1.03 -5.97
CA VAL A 121 -9.28 0.11 -7.07
C VAL A 121 -10.15 -1.14 -6.95
N ARG A 122 -10.76 -1.58 -8.05
CA ARG A 122 -11.61 -2.78 -8.12
C ARG A 122 -10.78 -4.04 -8.33
#